data_AF-L5NFU4-F1
#
_entry.id   AF-L5NFU4-F1
#
_cell.length_a   1.000
_cell.length_b   1.000
_cell.length_c   1.000
_cell.angle_alpha   90.00
_cell.angle_beta   90.00
_cell.angle_gamma   90.00
#
_symmetry.space_group_name_H-M   'P 1'
#
loop_
_entity.id
_entity.type
_entity.pdbx_description
1 polymer ?
#
loop_
_entity_poly.entity_id
_entity_poly.type
_entity_poly.pdbx_seq_one_letter_code
_entity_poly.pdbx_strand_id
1 'polypeptide(L)' 'MPAEPFVVVGGDAAGLSAASKFARADADREVVVFEKGRWVSYAHCGTPYFVKGEVEKLTDMLSLSPE' A
#
# COMPACT_ATOMS: atom_id res chain seq x y z
N MET A 1 9.21 17.49 -22.59
CA MET A 1 9.63 16.88 -21.31
C MET A 1 8.59 15.83 -20.97
N PRO A 2 8.96 14.58 -20.64
CA PRO A 2 7.99 13.67 -20.05
C PRO A 2 7.44 14.30 -18.75
N ALA A 3 6.18 14.00 -18.46
CA ALA A 3 5.54 14.39 -17.21
C ALA A 3 6.35 13.86 -16.01
N GLU A 4 6.57 14.70 -14.99
CA GLU A 4 7.31 14.29 -13.79
C GLU A 4 6.58 13.17 -13.02
N PRO A 5 7.27 12.18 -12.44
CA PRO A 5 6.60 11.12 -11.68
C PRO A 5 5.80 11.66 -10.49
N PHE A 6 4.65 11.03 -10.20
CA PHE A 6 3.93 11.27 -8.95
C PHE A 6 4.53 10.38 -7.85
N VAL A 7 5.24 11.00 -6.91
CA VAL A 7 5.98 10.30 -5.86
C VAL A 7 5.22 10.33 -4.55
N VAL A 8 5.05 9.17 -3.93
CA VAL A 8 4.44 9.00 -2.60
C VAL A 8 5.45 8.42 -1.62
N VAL A 9 5.55 9.00 -0.43
CA VAL A 9 6.39 8.48 0.67
C VAL A 9 5.47 7.92 1.76
N GLY A 10 5.56 6.61 1.99
CA GLY A 10 4.63 5.80 2.76
C GLY A 10 3.69 5.01 1.84
N GLY A 11 3.71 3.68 1.94
CA GLY A 11 2.96 2.75 1.10
C GLY A 11 1.93 1.90 1.85
N ASP A 12 1.56 2.31 3.06
CA ASP A 12 0.46 1.68 3.80
C ASP A 12 -0.90 2.33 3.43
N ALA A 13 -1.75 2.67 4.39
CA ALA A 13 -3.14 3.06 4.11
C ALA A 13 -3.27 4.32 3.22
N ALA A 14 -2.90 5.49 3.74
CA ALA A 14 -3.17 6.77 3.07
C ALA A 14 -2.34 6.94 1.78
N GLY A 15 -1.05 6.58 1.84
CA GLY A 15 -0.14 6.77 0.72
C GLY A 15 -0.51 5.87 -0.47
N LEU A 16 -0.77 4.59 -0.24
CA LEU A 16 -1.15 3.69 -1.33
C LEU A 16 -2.57 3.97 -1.84
N SER A 17 -3.47 4.49 -1.00
CA SER A 17 -4.78 5.00 -1.44
C SER A 17 -4.63 6.19 -2.39
N ALA A 18 -3.75 7.14 -2.07
CA ALA A 18 -3.46 8.28 -2.93
C ALA A 18 -2.82 7.84 -4.25
N ALA A 19 -1.80 6.98 -4.19
CA ALA A 19 -1.14 6.40 -5.36
C ALA A 19 -2.13 5.68 -6.28
N SER A 20 -2.95 4.80 -5.72
CA SER A 20 -3.96 4.03 -6.47
C SER A 20 -5.03 4.93 -7.10
N LYS A 21 -5.44 5.99 -6.40
CA LYS A 21 -6.41 6.94 -6.94
C LYS A 21 -5.81 7.77 -8.08
N PHE A 22 -4.57 8.24 -7.93
CA PHE A 22 -3.87 8.99 -8.96
C PHE A 22 -3.65 8.14 -10.21
N ALA A 23 -3.14 6.91 -10.06
CA ALA A 23 -2.91 5.99 -11.17
C ALA A 23 -4.19 5.68 -11.98
N ARG A 24 -5.37 5.71 -11.35
CA ARG A 24 -6.66 5.56 -12.05
C ARG A 24 -7.12 6.84 -12.74
N ALA A 25 -6.74 8.00 -12.22
CA ALA A 25 -7.13 9.30 -12.75
C ALA A 25 -6.23 9.76 -13.91
N ASP A 26 -4.96 9.36 -13.90
CA ASP A 26 -3.95 9.68 -14.90
C ASP A 26 -3.11 8.42 -15.18
N ALA A 27 -3.66 7.53 -16.02
CA ALA A 27 -3.11 6.20 -16.26
C ALA A 27 -1.79 6.21 -17.07
N ASP A 28 -1.51 7.31 -17.78
CA ASP A 28 -0.30 7.47 -18.59
C ASP A 28 0.87 8.02 -17.78
N ARG A 29 0.65 8.41 -16.53
CA ARG A 29 1.66 9.04 -15.66
C ARG A 29 2.28 8.05 -14.68
N GLU A 30 3.60 8.09 -14.60
CA GLU A 30 4.37 7.25 -13.69
C GLU A 30 4.05 7.58 -12.21
N VAL A 31 3.80 6.54 -11.41
CA VAL A 31 3.57 6.62 -9.96
C VAL A 31 4.62 5.80 -9.24
N VAL A 32 5.35 6.42 -8.31
CA VAL A 32 6.40 5.76 -7.54
C VAL A 32 6.06 5.86 -6.05
N VAL A 33 6.02 4.73 -5.36
CA VAL A 33 5.74 4.67 -3.91
C VAL A 33 6.97 4.16 -3.18
N PHE A 34 7.44 4.93 -2.20
CA PHE A 34 8.52 4.53 -1.30
C PHE A 34 7.93 4.09 0.05
N GLU A 35 8.09 2.82 0.39
CA GLU A 35 7.78 2.29 1.73
C GLU A 35 9.07 1.81 2.39
N LYS A 36 9.24 2.12 3.67
CA LYS A 36 10.40 1.71 4.46
C LYS A 36 10.26 0.25 4.92
N GLY A 37 9.03 -0.14 5.24
CA GLY A 37 8.69 -1.48 5.70
C GLY A 37 8.77 -2.53 4.59
N ARG A 38 8.60 -3.79 5.01
CA ARG A 38 8.57 -4.94 4.10
C ARG A 38 7.24 -5.07 3.37
N TRP A 39 6.17 -4.57 3.98
CA TRP A 39 4.81 -4.73 3.50
C TRP A 39 4.19 -3.39 3.15
N VAL A 40 3.33 -3.41 2.13
CA VAL A 40 2.46 -2.32 1.73
C VAL A 40 1.02 -2.72 2.03
N SER A 41 0.12 -1.74 2.16
CA SER A 41 -1.33 -1.99 2.24
C SER A 41 -1.76 -3.08 3.23
N TYR A 42 -1.36 -2.99 4.50
CA TYR A 42 -1.67 -4.02 5.49
C TYR A 42 -2.59 -3.51 6.59
N ALA A 43 -3.53 -4.36 7.01
CA ALA A 43 -4.56 -3.97 7.96
C ALA A 43 -4.01 -3.92 9.39
N HIS A 44 -3.37 -2.81 9.78
CA HIS A 44 -2.82 -2.62 11.13
C HIS A 44 -3.88 -2.80 12.24
N CYS A 45 -5.09 -2.33 11.99
CA CYS A 45 -6.26 -2.51 12.87
C CYS A 45 -6.63 -3.99 13.10
N GLY A 46 -6.17 -4.88 12.22
CA GLY A 46 -6.39 -6.33 12.29
C GLY A 46 -5.49 -7.06 13.29
N THR A 47 -4.38 -6.43 13.71
CA THR A 47 -3.36 -7.04 14.57
C THR A 47 -3.92 -7.70 15.85
N PRO A 48 -4.91 -7.12 16.56
CA PRO A 48 -5.49 -7.78 17.74
C PRO A 48 -6.14 -9.13 17.44
N TYR A 49 -6.71 -9.31 16.25
CA TYR A 49 -7.36 -10.56 15.84
C TYR A 49 -6.34 -11.65 15.48
N PHE A 50 -5.18 -11.26 14.93
CA PHE A 50 -4.05 -12.16 14.78
C PHE A 50 -3.52 -12.63 16.15
N VAL A 51 -3.32 -11.71 17.09
CA VAL A 51 -2.87 -12.06 18.45
C VAL A 51 -3.88 -12.97 19.18
N LYS A 52 -5.18 -12.75 18.96
CA LYS A 52 -6.25 -13.62 19.48
C LYS A 52 -6.28 -15.01 18.84
N GLY A 53 -5.66 -15.19 17.67
CA GLY A 53 -5.69 -16.43 16.89
C GLY A 53 -6.91 -16.58 15.99
N GLU A 54 -7.69 -15.52 15.76
CA GLU A 54 -8.79 -15.52 14.77
C GLU A 54 -8.28 -15.31 13.35
N VAL A 55 -7.14 -14.64 13.19
CA VAL A 55 -6.40 -14.55 11.93
C VAL A 55 -5.19 -15.45 12.04
N GLU A 56 -5.05 -16.42 11.13
CA GLU A 56 -4.02 -17.44 11.22
C GLU A 56 -2.64 -16.93 10.81
N LYS A 57 -2.55 -16.12 9.74
CA LYS A 57 -1.28 -15.62 9.22
C LYS A 57 -1.30 -14.11 9.09
N LEU A 58 -0.17 -13.46 9.42
CA LEU A 58 -0.01 -12.02 9.21
C LEU A 58 -0.25 -11.60 7.75
N THR A 59 0.09 -12.48 6.80
CA THR A 59 -0.13 -12.26 5.37
C THR A 59 -1.60 -12.19 4.98
N ASP A 60 -2.50 -12.78 5.78
CA ASP A 60 -3.94 -12.74 5.54
C ASP A 60 -4.51 -11.33 5.79
N MET A 61 -3.70 -10.42 6.38
CA MET A 61 -4.03 -9.01 6.57
C MET A 61 -3.44 -8.09 5.48
N LEU A 62 -2.76 -8.63 4.48
CA LEU A 62 -2.27 -7.86 3.34
C LEU A 62 -3.41 -7.65 2.33
N SER A 63 -3.71 -6.40 2.01
CA SER A 63 -4.61 -6.07 0.91
C SER A 63 -3.90 -6.08 -0.44
N LEU A 64 -2.60 -5.77 -0.44
CA LEU A 64 -1.73 -5.82 -1.61
C LEU A 64 -0.36 -6.37 -1.22
N SER A 65 0.29 -7.08 -2.15
CA SER A 65 1.67 -7.50 -2.05
C SER A 65 2.59 -6.59 -2.87
N PRO A 66 3.87 -6.41 -2.46
CA PRO A 66 4.87 -5.77 -3.31
C PRO A 66 5.29 -6.62 -4.52
N GLU A 67 5.09 -7.94 -4.46
CA GLU A 67 5.21 -8.85 -5.62
C GLU A 67 4.00 -8.82 -6.56
#